data_AF-A0ABD6W9G9-F1
#
_entry.id   AF-A0ABD6W9G9-F1
#
_cell.length_a   1.000
_cell.length_b   1.000
_cell.length_c   1.000
_cell.angle_alpha   90.00
_cell.angle_beta   90.00
_cell.angle_gamma   90.00
#
_symmetry.space_group_name_H-M   'P 1'
#
loop_
_entity.id
_entity.type
_entity.pdbx_description
1 polymer ?
#
loop_
_entity_poly.entity_id
_entity_poly.type
_entity_poly.pdbx_seq_one_letter_code
_entity_poly.pdbx_strand_id
1 'polypeptide(L)'
;MDLLGTILWPLKWVVELLLVAFHQLLTFTGMEAAAGITWVLSIVGLVIVIRAALIPIFVKQIKSQRRMLEVAPQLKKIQDKYKGKRDQLSREAMSRETMELYKKTGTNPLASCLPLLIQMPIFFSLFSVLNAAQHSQRGVGPLDETLARQFGEANLFGVAPLHQSIQGALAQGGQEPVIVIAVIMVVLMTASQFITQLQIVSKNMSPEAKASPTFKQQRILLYILPLVFAFSGFAFPLGVMFYWLTSNIWTMIQQFIVIRNMPTPGSEAAKAREERLRRKGKLVEETTVAGDVTLVEKKAVQRTQPVSKNRSKKQAGKK
;
A
#
# COMPACT_ATOMS: atom_id res chain seq x y z
N MET A 1 -17.20 11.65 22.09
CA MET A 1 -16.44 11.02 20.99
C MET A 1 -16.59 9.52 21.13
N ASP A 2 -16.95 8.82 20.07
CA ASP A 2 -16.98 7.36 20.06
C ASP A 2 -15.55 6.79 20.08
N LEU A 3 -15.42 5.50 20.38
CA LEU A 3 -14.12 4.82 20.47
C LEU A 3 -13.29 5.00 19.19
N LEU A 4 -13.96 4.92 18.04
CA LEU A 4 -13.36 5.09 16.72
C LEU A 4 -12.85 6.51 16.49
N GLY A 5 -13.63 7.53 16.85
CA GLY A 5 -13.22 8.93 16.80
C GLY A 5 -11.99 9.22 17.64
N THR A 6 -11.91 8.66 18.85
CA THR A 6 -10.75 8.81 19.74
C THR A 6 -9.48 8.15 19.16
N ILE A 7 -9.60 6.96 18.57
CA ILE A 7 -8.47 6.26 17.93
C ILE A 7 -7.98 7.00 16.69
N LEU A 8 -8.89 7.55 15.89
CA LEU A 8 -8.56 8.24 14.64
C LEU A 8 -8.10 9.69 14.86
N TRP A 9 -8.36 10.28 16.03
CA TRP A 9 -8.08 11.70 16.31
C TRP A 9 -6.64 12.10 16.01
N PRO A 10 -5.59 11.39 16.47
CA PRO A 10 -4.21 11.76 16.18
C PRO A 10 -3.89 11.67 14.68
N LEU A 11 -4.44 10.65 13.99
CA LEU A 11 -4.24 10.50 12.55
C LEU A 11 -4.95 11.61 11.77
N LYS A 12 -6.17 12.00 12.16
CA LYS A 12 -6.91 13.11 11.55
C LYS A 12 -6.14 14.42 11.71
N TRP A 13 -5.60 14.67 12.90
CA TRP A 13 -4.80 15.86 13.16
C TRP A 13 -3.56 15.92 12.26
N VAL A 14 -2.83 14.80 12.09
CA VAL A 14 -1.67 14.73 11.18
C VAL A 14 -2.08 14.92 9.72
N VAL A 15 -3.21 14.34 9.32
CA VAL A 15 -3.77 14.51 7.97
C VAL A 15 -4.08 15.97 7.70
N GLU A 16 -4.77 16.64 8.62
CA GLU A 16 -5.10 18.07 8.49
C GLU A 16 -3.83 18.92 8.47
N LEU A 17 -2.86 18.64 9.34
CA LEU A 17 -1.57 19.33 9.35
C LEU A 17 -0.89 19.26 7.98
N LEU A 18 -0.77 18.06 7.41
CA LEU A 18 -0.14 17.89 6.11
C LEU A 18 -0.94 18.57 4.99
N LEU A 19 -2.27 18.46 5.01
CA LEU A 19 -3.13 19.08 4.00
C LEU A 19 -2.97 20.61 4.00
N VAL A 20 -3.08 21.21 5.19
CA VAL A 20 -2.95 22.67 5.38
C VAL A 20 -1.52 23.14 5.09
N ALA A 21 -0.50 22.39 5.52
CA ALA A 21 0.88 22.76 5.24
C ALA A 21 1.19 22.80 3.73
N PHE A 22 0.69 21.83 2.95
CA PHE A 22 0.84 21.88 1.50
C PHE A 22 0.00 22.99 0.87
N HIS A 23 -1.21 23.23 1.36
CA HIS A 23 -2.03 24.36 0.88
C HIS A 23 -1.34 25.71 1.12
N GLN A 24 -0.82 25.94 2.33
CA GLN A 24 -0.04 27.12 2.67
C GLN A 24 1.24 27.25 1.84
N LEU A 25 1.94 26.15 1.61
CA LEU A 25 3.13 26.15 0.76
C LEU A 25 2.80 26.56 -0.68
N LEU A 26 1.72 26.02 -1.25
CA LEU A 26 1.33 26.31 -2.63
C LEU A 26 0.79 27.75 -2.76
N THR A 27 0.02 28.22 -1.79
CA THR A 27 -0.46 29.62 -1.78
C THR A 27 0.70 30.60 -1.60
N PHE A 28 1.69 30.27 -0.77
CA PHE A 28 2.93 31.03 -0.65
C PHE A 28 3.71 31.11 -1.98
N THR A 29 3.65 30.07 -2.83
CA THR A 29 4.26 30.10 -4.17
C THR A 29 3.45 30.90 -5.22
N GLY A 30 2.34 31.51 -4.82
CA GLY A 30 1.50 32.38 -5.67
C GLY A 30 0.26 31.71 -6.25
N MET A 31 -0.07 30.47 -5.83
CA MET A 31 -1.33 29.84 -6.24
C MET A 31 -2.52 30.43 -5.48
N GLU A 32 -3.67 30.53 -6.14
CA GLU A 32 -4.89 31.01 -5.50
C GLU A 32 -5.40 30.03 -4.43
N ALA A 33 -5.68 30.54 -3.23
CA ALA A 33 -6.07 29.72 -2.08
C ALA A 33 -7.41 28.99 -2.26
N ALA A 34 -8.38 29.63 -2.92
CA ALA A 34 -9.71 29.06 -3.16
C ALA A 34 -9.78 28.16 -4.41
N ALA A 35 -8.72 28.14 -5.23
CA ALA A 35 -8.73 27.36 -6.46
C ALA A 35 -8.68 25.85 -6.15
N GLY A 36 -9.52 25.06 -6.83
CA GLY A 36 -9.56 23.61 -6.65
C GLY A 36 -8.23 22.92 -6.98
N ILE A 37 -7.44 23.48 -7.91
CA ILE A 37 -6.12 22.91 -8.23
C ILE A 37 -5.14 22.98 -7.06
N THR A 38 -5.19 24.05 -6.26
CA THR A 38 -4.36 24.20 -5.05
C THR A 38 -4.68 23.09 -4.06
N TRP A 39 -5.96 22.87 -3.78
CA TRP A 39 -6.42 21.78 -2.90
C TRP A 39 -6.11 20.38 -3.44
N VAL A 40 -6.24 20.15 -4.75
CA VAL A 40 -5.86 18.88 -5.38
C VAL A 40 -4.37 18.60 -5.21
N LEU A 41 -3.52 19.59 -5.46
CA LEU A 41 -2.07 19.45 -5.25
C LEU A 41 -1.72 19.25 -3.77
N SER A 42 -2.45 19.88 -2.85
CA SER A 42 -2.31 19.64 -1.41
C SER A 42 -2.63 18.19 -1.03
N ILE A 43 -3.71 17.63 -1.59
CA ILE A 43 -4.07 16.20 -1.41
C ILE A 43 -2.95 15.32 -1.96
N VAL A 44 -2.43 15.63 -3.16
CA VAL A 44 -1.33 14.86 -3.78
C VAL A 44 -0.08 14.87 -2.89
N GLY A 45 0.35 16.05 -2.44
CA GLY A 45 1.52 16.22 -1.56
C GLY A 45 1.37 15.45 -0.26
N LEU A 46 0.20 15.57 0.39
CA LEU A 46 -0.13 14.82 1.59
C LEU A 46 -0.02 13.30 1.37
N VAL A 47 -0.56 12.78 0.26
CA VAL A 47 -0.53 11.33 -0.02
C VAL A 47 0.90 10.87 -0.18
N ILE A 48 1.71 11.62 -0.93
CA ILE A 48 3.13 11.31 -1.16
C ILE A 48 3.88 11.24 0.16
N VAL A 49 3.70 12.21 1.06
CA VAL A 49 4.37 12.24 2.37
C VAL A 49 3.96 11.08 3.25
N ILE A 50 2.64 10.83 3.41
CA ILE A 50 2.14 9.71 4.21
C ILE A 50 2.67 8.39 3.65
N ARG A 51 2.58 8.18 2.34
CA ARG A 51 3.01 6.95 1.70
C ARG A 51 4.53 6.76 1.80
N ALA A 52 5.32 7.82 1.67
CA ALA A 52 6.76 7.78 1.86
C ALA A 52 7.14 7.37 3.31
N ALA A 53 6.47 7.94 4.30
CA ALA A 53 6.67 7.60 5.72
C ALA A 53 6.34 6.12 6.02
N LEU A 54 5.41 5.52 5.28
CA LEU A 54 5.03 4.11 5.43
C LEU A 54 5.96 3.13 4.72
N ILE A 55 6.90 3.57 3.87
CA ILE A 55 7.81 2.68 3.12
C ILE A 55 8.52 1.66 4.04
N PRO A 56 9.11 2.03 5.19
CA PRO A 56 9.81 1.07 6.06
C PRO A 56 8.88 -0.01 6.60
N ILE A 57 7.66 0.37 6.97
CA ILE A 57 6.61 -0.56 7.43
C ILE A 57 6.21 -1.49 6.30
N PHE A 58 5.98 -0.96 5.11
CA PHE A 58 5.63 -1.73 3.93
C PHE A 58 6.73 -2.74 3.55
N VAL A 59 8.01 -2.35 3.62
CA VAL A 59 9.13 -3.28 3.40
C VAL A 59 9.13 -4.41 4.43
N LYS A 60 8.85 -4.11 5.71
CA LYS A 60 8.71 -5.15 6.75
C LYS A 60 7.52 -6.08 6.46
N GLN A 61 6.39 -5.54 6.00
CA GLN A 61 5.22 -6.32 5.60
C GLN A 61 5.56 -7.28 4.45
N ILE A 62 6.22 -6.79 3.38
CA ILE A 62 6.64 -7.65 2.26
C ILE A 62 7.56 -8.77 2.74
N LYS A 63 8.55 -8.47 3.58
CA LYS A 63 9.44 -9.50 4.14
C LYS A 63 8.67 -10.55 4.93
N SER A 64 7.66 -10.14 5.69
CA SER A 64 6.81 -11.07 6.43
C SER A 64 5.93 -11.93 5.52
N GLN A 65 5.40 -11.35 4.43
CA GLN A 65 4.66 -12.09 3.41
C GLN A 65 5.54 -13.10 2.68
N ARG A 66 6.82 -12.81 2.44
CA ARG A 66 7.75 -13.77 1.82
C ARG A 66 7.99 -15.01 2.68
N ARG A 67 8.17 -14.85 3.98
CA ARG A 67 8.30 -16.01 4.89
C ARG A 67 7.07 -16.91 4.81
N MET A 68 5.88 -16.33 4.63
CA MET A 68 4.66 -17.11 4.42
C MET A 68 4.71 -17.97 3.15
N LEU A 69 5.30 -17.45 2.07
CA LEU A 69 5.48 -18.21 0.82
C LEU A 69 6.46 -19.37 1.00
N GLU A 70 7.52 -19.19 1.78
CA GLU A 70 8.49 -20.24 2.09
C GLU A 70 7.86 -21.38 2.93
N VAL A 71 6.88 -21.06 3.78
CA VAL A 71 6.16 -22.04 4.60
C VAL A 71 5.06 -22.77 3.81
N ALA A 72 4.60 -22.23 2.68
CA ALA A 72 3.49 -22.77 1.89
C ALA A 72 3.66 -24.26 1.48
N PRO A 73 4.85 -24.76 1.08
CA PRO A 73 5.02 -26.18 0.75
C PRO A 73 4.85 -27.10 1.96
N GLN A 74 5.31 -26.67 3.15
CA GLN A 74 5.18 -27.44 4.38
C GLN A 74 3.72 -27.46 4.86
N LEU A 75 3.04 -26.32 4.73
CA LEU A 75 1.60 -26.24 4.99
C LEU A 75 0.81 -27.18 4.06
N LYS A 76 1.21 -27.28 2.79
CA LYS A 76 0.60 -28.21 1.83
C LYS A 76 0.79 -29.68 2.25
N LYS A 77 1.96 -30.06 2.75
CA LYS A 77 2.19 -31.42 3.30
C LYS A 77 1.25 -31.74 4.46
N ILE A 78 1.02 -30.78 5.36
CA ILE A 78 0.03 -30.94 6.45
C ILE A 78 -1.37 -31.10 5.86
N GLN A 79 -1.77 -30.24 4.91
CA GLN A 79 -3.08 -30.34 4.26
C GLN A 79 -3.28 -31.69 3.57
N ASP A 80 -2.27 -32.21 2.87
CA ASP A 80 -2.30 -33.50 2.18
C ASP A 80 -2.39 -34.67 3.18
N LYS A 81 -1.68 -34.61 4.32
CA LYS A 81 -1.74 -35.62 5.41
C LYS A 81 -3.15 -35.83 5.98
N TYR A 82 -3.97 -34.78 5.99
CA TYR A 82 -5.33 -34.81 6.52
C TYR A 82 -6.41 -34.72 5.41
N LYS A 83 -6.02 -34.80 4.14
CA LYS A 83 -6.94 -34.70 3.02
C LYS A 83 -7.99 -35.81 3.08
N GLY A 84 -9.26 -35.44 2.95
CA GLY A 84 -10.40 -36.36 3.02
C GLY A 84 -10.86 -36.70 4.44
N LYS A 85 -10.11 -36.35 5.49
CA LYS A 85 -10.53 -36.52 6.88
C LYS A 85 -11.45 -35.38 7.29
N ARG A 86 -12.65 -35.71 7.77
CA ARG A 86 -13.70 -34.73 8.12
C ARG A 86 -14.08 -34.74 9.59
N ASP A 87 -13.58 -35.71 10.36
CA ASP A 87 -13.77 -35.82 11.79
C ASP A 87 -13.21 -34.61 12.54
N GLN A 88 -13.86 -34.27 13.66
CA GLN A 88 -13.51 -33.11 14.49
C GLN A 88 -12.05 -33.21 14.99
N LEU A 89 -11.62 -34.40 15.41
CA LEU A 89 -10.27 -34.66 15.91
C LEU A 89 -9.20 -34.40 14.84
N SER A 90 -9.41 -34.84 13.61
CA SER A 90 -8.48 -34.58 12.49
C SER A 90 -8.39 -33.09 12.13
N ARG A 91 -9.50 -32.36 12.21
CA ARG A 91 -9.50 -30.90 12.00
C ARG A 91 -8.72 -30.17 13.09
N GLU A 92 -8.91 -30.57 14.34
CA GLU A 92 -8.17 -30.02 15.47
C GLU A 92 -6.67 -30.35 15.39
N ALA A 93 -6.32 -31.59 15.04
CA ALA A 93 -4.94 -32.02 14.83
C ALA A 93 -4.28 -31.24 13.68
N MET A 94 -4.96 -31.07 12.55
CA MET A 94 -4.49 -30.25 11.43
C MET A 94 -4.24 -28.80 11.87
N SER A 95 -5.17 -28.20 12.61
CA SER A 95 -5.05 -26.84 13.12
C SER A 95 -3.85 -26.70 14.07
N ARG A 96 -3.65 -27.66 14.98
CA ARG A 96 -2.50 -27.69 15.89
C ARG A 96 -1.18 -27.84 15.15
N GLU A 97 -1.05 -28.79 14.23
CA GLU A 97 0.17 -28.97 13.42
C GLU A 97 0.49 -27.73 12.58
N THR A 98 -0.55 -27.09 12.02
CA THR A 98 -0.41 -25.84 11.27
C THR A 98 0.11 -24.70 12.16
N MET A 99 -0.44 -24.56 13.37
CA MET A 99 -0.02 -23.53 14.32
C MET A 99 1.40 -23.80 14.85
N GLU A 100 1.75 -25.06 15.08
CA GLU A 100 3.11 -25.47 15.44
C GLU A 100 4.11 -25.18 14.33
N LEU A 101 3.75 -25.45 13.07
CA LEU A 101 4.57 -25.10 11.92
C LEU A 101 4.85 -23.60 11.88
N TYR A 102 3.82 -22.77 12.07
CA TYR A 102 3.98 -21.31 12.14
C TYR A 102 4.88 -20.88 13.30
N LYS A 103 4.76 -21.49 14.48
CA LYS A 103 5.64 -21.23 15.63
C LYS A 103 7.09 -21.64 15.35
N LYS A 104 7.32 -22.85 14.83
CA LYS A 104 8.66 -23.39 14.50
C LYS A 104 9.37 -22.56 13.44
N THR A 105 8.63 -22.07 12.45
CA THR A 105 9.18 -21.25 11.36
C THR A 105 9.20 -19.74 11.69
N GLY A 106 8.72 -19.33 12.87
CA GLY A 106 8.64 -17.92 13.26
C GLY A 106 7.76 -17.06 12.34
N THR A 107 6.76 -17.68 11.70
CA THR A 107 5.88 -17.06 10.70
C THR A 107 4.53 -16.70 11.31
N ASN A 108 4.01 -15.50 11.03
CA ASN A 108 2.72 -15.04 11.57
C ASN A 108 1.63 -15.00 10.47
N PRO A 109 0.53 -15.77 10.58
CA PRO A 109 -0.57 -15.76 9.60
C PRO A 109 -1.24 -14.40 9.44
N LEU A 110 -1.31 -13.60 10.50
CA LEU A 110 -1.91 -12.25 10.47
C LEU A 110 -1.02 -11.24 9.73
N ALA A 111 0.24 -11.55 9.48
CA ALA A 111 1.11 -10.66 8.72
C ALA A 111 0.65 -10.48 7.26
N SER A 112 -0.10 -11.44 6.72
CA SER A 112 -0.67 -11.37 5.37
C SER A 112 -1.81 -10.35 5.27
N CYS A 113 -2.58 -10.11 6.33
CA CYS A 113 -3.65 -9.10 6.37
C CYS A 113 -3.19 -7.76 6.98
N LEU A 114 -1.98 -7.71 7.56
CA LEU A 114 -1.40 -6.52 8.17
C LEU A 114 -1.41 -5.26 7.27
N PRO A 115 -1.19 -5.34 5.94
CA PRO A 115 -1.30 -4.16 5.08
C PRO A 115 -2.68 -3.52 5.12
N LEU A 116 -3.74 -4.34 5.09
CA LEU A 116 -5.11 -3.83 5.16
C LEU A 116 -5.38 -3.17 6.51
N LEU A 117 -4.96 -3.82 7.60
CA LEU A 117 -5.18 -3.29 8.96
C LEU A 117 -4.51 -1.94 9.20
N ILE A 118 -3.30 -1.73 8.67
CA ILE A 118 -2.61 -0.44 8.80
C ILE A 118 -3.22 0.61 7.87
N GLN A 119 -3.67 0.21 6.68
CA GLN A 119 -4.27 1.13 5.71
C GLN A 119 -5.63 1.65 6.16
N MET A 120 -6.45 0.83 6.82
CA MET A 120 -7.82 1.18 7.20
C MET A 120 -7.91 2.46 8.06
N PRO A 121 -7.17 2.63 9.17
CA PRO A 121 -7.19 3.87 9.95
C PRO A 121 -6.76 5.09 9.14
N ILE A 122 -5.72 4.96 8.31
CA ILE A 122 -5.21 6.05 7.48
C ILE A 122 -6.26 6.49 6.45
N PHE A 123 -6.90 5.51 5.81
CA PHE A 123 -8.01 5.75 4.89
C PHE A 123 -9.17 6.45 5.58
N PHE A 124 -9.63 5.95 6.73
CA PHE A 124 -10.76 6.56 7.44
C PHE A 124 -10.46 7.96 7.96
N SER A 125 -9.23 8.23 8.42
CA SER A 125 -8.83 9.58 8.80
C SER A 125 -8.84 10.53 7.60
N LEU A 126 -8.28 10.13 6.46
CA LEU A 126 -8.28 10.94 5.24
C LEU A 126 -9.68 11.19 4.70
N PHE A 127 -10.46 10.12 4.58
CA PHE A 127 -11.85 10.21 4.13
C PHE A 127 -12.66 11.10 5.06
N SER A 128 -12.53 10.94 6.38
CA SER A 128 -13.26 11.77 7.33
C SER A 128 -12.90 13.25 7.24
N VAL A 129 -11.62 13.59 7.06
CA VAL A 129 -11.17 14.98 6.95
C VAL A 129 -11.67 15.60 5.64
N LEU A 130 -11.49 14.91 4.51
CA LEU A 130 -11.94 15.42 3.22
C LEU A 130 -13.47 15.52 3.17
N ASN A 131 -14.19 14.53 3.69
CA ASN A 131 -15.65 14.56 3.72
C ASN A 131 -16.17 15.69 4.61
N ALA A 132 -15.55 15.97 5.76
CA ALA A 132 -15.92 17.11 6.60
C ALA A 132 -15.67 18.44 5.87
N ALA A 133 -14.49 18.60 5.26
CA ALA A 133 -14.12 19.79 4.50
C ALA A 133 -15.05 20.07 3.31
N GLN A 134 -15.54 19.02 2.64
CA GLN A 134 -16.51 19.13 1.55
C GLN A 134 -17.86 19.72 1.95
N HIS A 135 -18.22 19.56 3.23
CA HIS A 135 -19.42 20.15 3.81
C HIS A 135 -19.11 21.43 4.59
N SER A 136 -17.95 22.04 4.34
CA SER A 136 -17.46 23.26 5.02
C SER A 136 -17.39 23.12 6.55
N GLN A 137 -17.17 21.89 7.04
CA GLN A 137 -17.04 21.62 8.46
C GLN A 137 -15.57 21.70 8.88
N ARG A 138 -15.31 22.44 9.97
CA ARG A 138 -13.97 22.53 10.56
C ARG A 138 -13.44 21.16 10.98
N GLY A 139 -12.12 21.01 10.87
CA GLY A 139 -11.40 19.82 11.31
C GLY A 139 -11.17 19.75 12.83
N VAL A 140 -10.38 18.75 13.23
CA VAL A 140 -9.94 18.53 14.62
C VAL A 140 -8.61 19.22 14.95
N GLY A 141 -7.95 19.79 13.96
CA GLY A 141 -6.63 20.42 14.04
C GLY A 141 -6.57 21.71 13.20
N PRO A 142 -5.54 21.89 12.35
CA PRO A 142 -5.28 23.17 11.67
C PRO A 142 -6.21 23.48 10.51
N LEU A 143 -7.07 22.55 10.09
CA LEU A 143 -8.11 22.84 9.10
C LEU A 143 -9.25 23.61 9.79
N ASP A 144 -9.09 24.92 9.88
CA ASP A 144 -10.09 25.81 10.48
C ASP A 144 -11.33 25.98 9.60
N GLU A 145 -12.31 26.73 10.10
CA GLU A 145 -13.58 26.99 9.40
C GLU A 145 -13.39 27.72 8.06
N THR A 146 -12.42 28.64 7.99
CA THR A 146 -12.14 29.41 6.78
C THR A 146 -11.57 28.51 5.69
N LEU A 147 -10.60 27.68 6.04
CA LEU A 147 -9.98 26.70 5.14
C LEU A 147 -10.96 25.61 4.73
N ALA A 148 -11.80 25.14 5.67
CA ALA A 148 -12.85 24.17 5.35
C ALA A 148 -13.87 24.74 4.36
N ARG A 149 -14.29 26.00 4.53
CA ARG A 149 -15.16 26.68 3.58
C ARG A 149 -14.51 26.87 2.21
N GLN A 150 -13.25 27.31 2.19
CA GLN A 150 -12.48 27.41 0.95
C GLN A 150 -12.40 26.07 0.22
N PHE A 151 -12.22 24.95 0.95
CA PHE A 151 -12.23 23.61 0.36
C PHE A 151 -13.61 23.24 -0.18
N GLY A 152 -14.68 23.44 0.61
CA GLY A 152 -16.04 23.10 0.24
C GLY A 152 -16.51 23.84 -1.02
N GLU A 153 -16.12 25.10 -1.16
CA GLU A 153 -16.48 25.94 -2.31
C GLU A 153 -15.48 25.83 -3.49
N ALA A 154 -14.40 25.05 -3.35
CA ALA A 154 -13.32 24.99 -4.33
C ALA A 154 -13.76 24.37 -5.67
N ASN A 155 -13.48 25.08 -6.76
CA ASN A 155 -13.73 24.62 -8.13
C ASN A 155 -12.44 24.25 -8.85
N LEU A 156 -12.37 23.02 -9.35
CA LEU A 156 -11.30 22.57 -10.24
C LEU A 156 -11.46 23.25 -11.60
N PHE A 157 -10.43 23.99 -12.01
CA PHE A 157 -10.40 24.80 -13.24
C PHE A 157 -11.61 25.75 -13.39
N GLY A 158 -12.23 26.15 -12.29
CA GLY A 158 -13.42 27.01 -12.28
C GLY A 158 -14.73 26.35 -12.72
N VAL A 159 -14.73 25.05 -13.07
CA VAL A 159 -15.88 24.39 -13.71
C VAL A 159 -16.42 23.17 -12.95
N ALA A 160 -15.64 22.58 -12.04
CA ALA A 160 -16.01 21.34 -11.36
C ALA A 160 -15.77 21.45 -9.84
N PRO A 161 -16.84 21.58 -9.02
CA PRO A 161 -16.68 21.67 -7.58
C PRO A 161 -16.11 20.36 -6.99
N LEU A 162 -15.13 20.46 -6.10
CA LEU A 162 -14.46 19.28 -5.53
C LEU A 162 -15.35 18.46 -4.58
N HIS A 163 -16.41 19.06 -4.06
CA HIS A 163 -17.40 18.40 -3.19
C HIS A 163 -18.47 17.61 -3.97
N GLN A 164 -18.58 17.80 -5.29
CA GLN A 164 -19.57 17.09 -6.10
C GLN A 164 -19.12 15.69 -6.49
N SER A 165 -20.08 14.77 -6.56
CA SER A 165 -19.96 13.42 -7.14
C SER A 165 -20.81 13.31 -8.41
N ILE A 166 -20.68 12.22 -9.19
CA ILE A 166 -21.56 11.98 -10.34
C ILE A 166 -23.03 11.90 -9.88
N GLN A 167 -23.29 11.21 -8.77
CA GLN A 167 -24.64 11.12 -8.21
C GLN A 167 -25.21 12.52 -7.90
N GLY A 168 -24.42 13.38 -7.25
CA GLY A 168 -24.81 14.76 -6.94
C GLY A 168 -25.04 15.60 -8.20
N ALA A 169 -24.13 15.49 -9.18
CA ALA A 169 -24.21 16.21 -10.45
C ALA A 169 -25.47 15.83 -11.24
N LEU A 170 -25.83 14.55 -11.30
CA LEU A 170 -27.04 14.08 -11.97
C LEU A 170 -28.32 14.52 -11.24
N ALA A 171 -28.32 14.48 -9.91
CA ALA A 171 -29.46 14.90 -9.10
C ALA A 171 -29.77 16.41 -9.24
N GLN A 172 -28.77 17.23 -9.56
CA GLN A 172 -28.89 18.69 -9.71
C GLN A 172 -29.12 19.16 -11.16
N GLY A 173 -29.53 18.26 -12.06
CA GLY A 173 -29.84 18.62 -13.45
C GLY A 173 -28.67 18.50 -14.43
N GLY A 174 -27.56 17.87 -14.01
CA GLY A 174 -26.41 17.55 -14.86
C GLY A 174 -25.30 18.60 -14.78
N GLN A 175 -24.19 18.26 -14.13
CA GLN A 175 -22.93 19.00 -14.21
C GLN A 175 -21.93 18.23 -15.07
N GLU A 176 -21.96 18.47 -16.39
CA GLU A 176 -21.13 17.76 -17.35
C GLU A 176 -19.63 17.75 -16.99
N PRO A 177 -19.01 18.87 -16.55
CA PRO A 177 -17.59 18.86 -16.19
C PRO A 177 -17.26 17.87 -15.06
N VAL A 178 -18.11 17.81 -14.03
CA VAL A 178 -17.92 16.88 -12.90
C VAL A 178 -18.01 15.44 -13.38
N ILE A 179 -19.01 15.12 -14.20
CA ILE A 179 -19.23 13.77 -14.73
C ILE A 179 -18.05 13.34 -15.59
N VAL A 180 -17.61 14.18 -16.52
CA VAL A 180 -16.48 13.88 -17.41
C VAL A 180 -15.19 13.65 -16.61
N ILE A 181 -14.86 14.54 -15.67
CA ILE A 181 -13.67 14.39 -14.82
C ILE A 181 -13.75 13.10 -14.00
N ALA A 182 -14.88 12.82 -13.36
CA ALA A 182 -15.07 11.61 -12.57
C ALA A 182 -14.93 10.33 -13.41
N VAL A 183 -15.51 10.29 -14.63
CA VAL A 183 -15.38 9.15 -15.55
C VAL A 183 -13.91 8.94 -15.95
N ILE A 184 -13.18 10.01 -16.29
CA ILE A 184 -11.75 9.94 -16.60
C ILE A 184 -10.98 9.36 -15.40
N MET A 185 -11.26 9.83 -14.19
CA MET A 185 -10.61 9.34 -12.98
C MET A 185 -10.92 7.87 -12.72
N VAL A 186 -12.15 7.40 -12.92
CA VAL A 186 -12.52 5.97 -12.80
C VAL A 186 -11.73 5.12 -13.80
N VAL A 187 -11.61 5.58 -15.05
CA VAL A 187 -10.81 4.89 -16.07
C VAL A 187 -9.34 4.82 -15.67
N LEU A 188 -8.75 5.93 -15.22
CA LEU A 188 -7.35 5.98 -14.78
C LEU A 188 -7.10 5.12 -13.52
N MET A 189 -8.03 5.15 -12.56
CA MET A 189 -7.96 4.32 -11.34
C MET A 189 -8.05 2.83 -11.69
N THR A 190 -8.95 2.47 -12.60
CA THR A 190 -9.11 1.08 -13.07
C THR A 190 -7.86 0.63 -13.83
N ALA A 191 -7.37 1.45 -14.76
CA ALA A 191 -6.18 1.14 -15.56
C ALA A 191 -4.93 0.97 -14.67
N SER A 192 -4.66 1.93 -13.77
CA SER A 192 -3.51 1.87 -12.86
C SER A 192 -3.55 0.66 -11.93
N GLN A 193 -4.72 0.33 -11.39
CA GLN A 193 -4.88 -0.85 -10.53
C GLN A 193 -4.77 -2.16 -11.33
N PHE A 194 -5.33 -2.20 -12.55
CA PHE A 194 -5.21 -3.35 -13.44
C PHE A 194 -3.75 -3.59 -13.83
N ILE A 195 -3.01 -2.55 -14.20
CA ILE A 195 -1.57 -2.61 -14.49
C ILE A 195 -0.81 -3.14 -13.27
N THR A 196 -1.09 -2.61 -12.07
CA THR A 196 -0.45 -3.05 -10.84
C THR A 196 -0.67 -4.55 -10.60
N GLN A 197 -1.89 -5.02 -10.77
CA GLN A 197 -2.22 -6.43 -10.55
C GLN A 197 -1.67 -7.34 -11.64
N LEU A 198 -1.67 -6.89 -12.90
CA LEU A 198 -0.99 -7.60 -13.98
C LEU A 198 0.50 -7.77 -13.67
N GLN A 199 1.19 -6.75 -13.17
CA GLN A 199 2.60 -6.86 -12.78
C GLN A 199 2.82 -7.92 -11.71
N ILE A 200 1.96 -7.98 -10.70
CA ILE A 200 2.04 -8.97 -9.62
C ILE A 200 1.83 -10.39 -10.17
N VAL A 201 0.70 -10.60 -10.87
CA VAL A 201 0.27 -11.92 -11.33
C VAL A 201 1.18 -12.49 -12.42
N SER A 202 1.56 -11.66 -13.40
CA SER A 202 2.37 -12.13 -14.53
C SER A 202 3.82 -12.36 -14.10
N LYS A 203 4.45 -11.37 -13.45
CA LYS A 203 5.90 -11.34 -13.23
C LYS A 203 6.34 -11.78 -11.84
N ASN A 204 5.51 -11.58 -10.80
CA ASN A 204 5.94 -11.71 -9.40
C ASN A 204 5.28 -12.88 -8.65
N MET A 205 4.76 -13.87 -9.38
CA MET A 205 4.23 -15.13 -8.83
C MET A 205 4.98 -16.34 -9.41
N SER A 206 5.31 -17.32 -8.57
CA SER A 206 5.87 -18.60 -9.02
C SER A 206 4.78 -19.48 -9.69
N PRO A 207 5.17 -20.48 -10.50
CA PRO A 207 4.22 -21.41 -11.11
C PRO A 207 3.35 -22.15 -10.08
N GLU A 208 3.95 -22.54 -8.96
CA GLU A 208 3.27 -23.21 -7.84
C GLU A 208 2.23 -22.28 -7.19
N ALA A 209 2.56 -21.00 -7.02
CA ALA A 209 1.63 -20.02 -6.48
C ALA A 209 0.43 -19.79 -7.42
N LYS A 210 0.64 -19.84 -8.75
CA LYS A 210 -0.44 -19.75 -9.75
C LYS A 210 -1.41 -20.94 -9.69
N ALA A 211 -0.98 -22.09 -9.18
CA ALA A 211 -1.85 -23.26 -9.00
C ALA A 211 -2.67 -23.23 -7.68
N SER A 212 -2.37 -22.29 -6.78
CA SER A 212 -3.01 -22.22 -5.45
C SER A 212 -4.46 -21.70 -5.51
N PRO A 213 -5.32 -22.07 -4.53
CA PRO A 213 -6.64 -21.45 -4.37
C PRO A 213 -6.59 -19.93 -4.19
N THR A 214 -5.53 -19.42 -3.55
CA THR A 214 -5.30 -17.98 -3.35
C THR A 214 -5.16 -17.24 -4.68
N PHE A 215 -4.60 -17.87 -5.71
CA PHE A 215 -4.53 -17.28 -7.04
C PHE A 215 -5.92 -17.09 -7.67
N LYS A 216 -6.83 -18.06 -7.48
CA LYS A 216 -8.21 -17.94 -7.96
C LYS A 216 -8.90 -16.74 -7.31
N GLN A 217 -8.72 -16.54 -6.01
CA GLN A 217 -9.24 -15.39 -5.28
C GLN A 217 -8.68 -14.06 -5.82
N GLN A 218 -7.37 -14.01 -6.10
CA GLN A 218 -6.74 -12.82 -6.71
C GLN A 218 -7.28 -12.52 -8.11
N ARG A 219 -7.55 -13.55 -8.93
CA ARG A 219 -8.17 -13.38 -10.25
C ARG A 219 -9.60 -12.87 -10.18
N ILE A 220 -10.40 -13.34 -9.24
CA ILE A 220 -11.78 -12.85 -9.06
C ILE A 220 -11.76 -11.36 -8.72
N LEU A 221 -10.84 -10.94 -7.85
CA LEU A 221 -10.70 -9.53 -7.47
C LEU A 221 -10.46 -8.61 -8.69
N LEU A 222 -9.75 -9.09 -9.73
CA LEU A 222 -9.53 -8.33 -10.96
C LEU A 222 -10.82 -7.97 -11.70
N TYR A 223 -11.82 -8.84 -11.68
CA TYR A 223 -13.11 -8.58 -12.33
C TYR A 223 -14.02 -7.69 -11.48
N ILE A 224 -13.86 -7.73 -10.16
CA ILE A 224 -14.66 -6.91 -9.23
C ILE A 224 -14.14 -5.47 -9.16
N LEU A 225 -12.82 -5.26 -9.29
CA LEU A 225 -12.19 -3.95 -9.15
C LEU A 225 -12.78 -2.84 -10.06
N PRO A 226 -13.00 -3.06 -11.37
CA PRO A 226 -13.64 -2.07 -12.22
C PRO A 226 -15.03 -1.65 -11.74
N LEU A 227 -15.82 -2.60 -11.21
CA LEU A 227 -17.16 -2.33 -10.69
C LEU A 227 -17.10 -1.51 -9.39
N VAL A 228 -16.15 -1.84 -8.51
CA VAL A 228 -15.90 -1.06 -7.30
C VAL A 228 -15.50 0.37 -7.65
N PHE A 229 -14.62 0.56 -8.64
CA PHE A 229 -14.24 1.91 -9.05
C PHE A 229 -15.35 2.68 -9.75
N ALA A 230 -16.16 2.02 -10.59
CA ALA A 230 -17.34 2.62 -11.20
C ALA A 230 -18.34 3.09 -10.12
N PHE A 231 -18.66 2.24 -9.14
CA PHE A 231 -19.48 2.63 -8.00
C PHE A 231 -18.84 3.76 -7.20
N SER A 232 -17.53 3.69 -6.95
CA SER A 232 -16.84 4.73 -6.18
C SER A 232 -16.87 6.09 -6.89
N GLY A 233 -16.69 6.14 -8.21
CA GLY A 233 -16.79 7.39 -8.96
C GLY A 233 -18.22 7.90 -9.05
N PHE A 234 -19.21 7.00 -8.97
CA PHE A 234 -20.61 7.42 -8.89
C PHE A 234 -20.92 8.09 -7.55
N ALA A 235 -20.53 7.45 -6.45
CA ALA A 235 -20.94 7.82 -5.10
C ALA A 235 -20.05 8.91 -4.47
N PHE A 236 -18.74 8.89 -4.71
CA PHE A 236 -17.80 9.72 -3.98
C PHE A 236 -17.48 11.04 -4.68
N PRO A 237 -17.26 12.12 -3.92
CA PRO A 237 -16.86 13.40 -4.47
C PRO A 237 -15.46 13.41 -5.13
N LEU A 238 -15.26 14.34 -6.07
CA LEU A 238 -13.99 14.50 -6.80
C LEU A 238 -12.76 14.62 -5.88
N GLY A 239 -12.84 15.39 -4.79
CA GLY A 239 -11.73 15.54 -3.83
C GLY A 239 -11.25 14.21 -3.26
N VAL A 240 -12.16 13.29 -2.93
CA VAL A 240 -11.82 11.95 -2.43
C VAL A 240 -11.26 11.08 -3.57
N MET A 241 -11.78 11.23 -4.79
CA MET A 241 -11.26 10.52 -5.96
C MET A 241 -9.80 10.89 -6.28
N PHE A 242 -9.39 12.16 -6.08
CA PHE A 242 -8.00 12.58 -6.29
C PHE A 242 -7.04 11.90 -5.31
N TYR A 243 -7.48 11.73 -4.07
CA TYR A 243 -6.76 10.93 -3.08
C TYR A 243 -6.58 9.47 -3.55
N TRP A 244 -7.64 8.83 -4.06
CA TRP A 244 -7.57 7.46 -4.56
C TRP A 244 -6.66 7.32 -5.77
N LEU A 245 -6.82 8.18 -6.76
CA LEU A 245 -6.01 8.15 -7.97
C LEU A 245 -4.52 8.31 -7.63
N THR A 246 -4.19 9.27 -6.78
CA THR A 246 -2.81 9.47 -6.32
C THR A 246 -2.28 8.25 -5.58
N SER A 247 -3.09 7.66 -4.69
CA SER A 247 -2.74 6.42 -4.00
C SER A 247 -2.50 5.25 -4.96
N ASN A 248 -3.33 5.09 -5.98
CA ASN A 248 -3.19 4.03 -6.98
C ASN A 248 -1.91 4.20 -7.80
N ILE A 249 -1.61 5.43 -8.25
CA ILE A 249 -0.38 5.74 -8.98
C ILE A 249 0.84 5.47 -8.09
N TRP A 250 0.80 5.91 -6.83
CA TRP A 250 1.86 5.60 -5.87
C TRP A 250 2.06 4.09 -5.74
N THR A 251 0.99 3.33 -5.51
CA THR A 251 1.06 1.87 -5.37
C THR A 251 1.62 1.22 -6.63
N MET A 252 1.21 1.67 -7.81
CA MET A 252 1.73 1.16 -9.08
C MET A 252 3.24 1.37 -9.21
N ILE A 253 3.73 2.58 -8.90
CA ILE A 253 5.16 2.91 -8.91
C ILE A 253 5.91 2.09 -7.86
N GLN A 254 5.38 2.04 -6.63
CA GLN A 254 5.96 1.31 -5.52
C GLN A 254 6.08 -0.18 -5.87
N GLN A 255 5.05 -0.78 -6.44
CA GLN A 255 5.08 -2.20 -6.82
C GLN A 255 6.03 -2.47 -7.96
N PHE A 256 6.12 -1.58 -8.94
CA PHE A 256 7.14 -1.69 -9.98
C PHE A 256 8.56 -1.74 -9.36
N ILE A 257 8.86 -0.85 -8.42
CA ILE A 257 10.16 -0.81 -7.71
C ILE A 257 10.37 -2.07 -6.87
N VAL A 258 9.36 -2.52 -6.15
CA VAL A 258 9.43 -3.68 -5.25
C VAL A 258 9.64 -4.96 -6.04
N ILE A 259 8.87 -5.20 -7.09
CA ILE A 259 9.02 -6.38 -7.96
C ILE A 259 10.41 -6.40 -8.59
N ARG A 260 10.94 -5.24 -8.97
CA ARG A 260 12.29 -5.13 -9.54
C ARG A 260 13.40 -5.42 -8.53
N ASN A 261 13.31 -4.86 -7.31
CA ASN A 261 14.41 -4.89 -6.34
C ASN A 261 14.31 -6.04 -5.35
N MET A 262 13.10 -6.46 -5.04
CA MET A 262 12.79 -7.52 -4.09
C MET A 262 11.65 -8.41 -4.64
N PRO A 263 11.88 -9.14 -5.74
CA PRO A 263 10.90 -10.06 -6.30
C PRO A 263 10.60 -11.25 -5.37
N THR A 264 9.48 -11.91 -5.62
CA THR A 264 9.12 -13.19 -5.00
C THR A 264 10.06 -14.30 -5.49
N PRO A 265 10.67 -15.11 -4.60
CA PRO A 265 11.53 -16.23 -5.01
C PRO A 265 10.84 -17.18 -5.99
N GLY A 266 11.58 -17.69 -6.99
CA GLY A 266 11.06 -18.61 -8.01
C GLY A 266 10.13 -17.97 -9.06
N SER A 267 9.81 -16.68 -8.96
CA SER A 267 9.06 -15.95 -9.99
C SER A 267 9.94 -15.55 -11.19
N GLU A 268 9.34 -15.19 -12.32
CA GLU A 268 10.06 -14.66 -13.48
C GLU A 268 10.85 -13.38 -13.13
N ALA A 269 10.29 -12.51 -12.28
CA ALA A 269 10.97 -11.31 -11.81
C ALA A 269 12.22 -11.64 -10.96
N ALA A 270 12.22 -12.74 -10.21
CA ALA A 270 13.40 -13.21 -9.46
C ALA A 270 14.50 -13.68 -10.41
N LYS A 271 14.17 -14.53 -11.39
CA LYS A 271 15.11 -14.97 -12.43
C LYS A 271 15.71 -13.79 -13.19
N ALA A 272 14.88 -12.82 -13.57
CA ALA A 272 15.36 -11.60 -14.23
C ALA A 272 16.25 -10.74 -13.32
N ARG A 273 16.02 -10.72 -12.00
CA ARG A 273 16.89 -10.02 -11.04
C ARG A 273 18.23 -10.73 -10.91
N GLU A 274 18.22 -12.05 -10.79
CA GLU A 274 19.43 -12.87 -10.72
C GLU A 274 20.28 -12.66 -11.98
N GLU A 275 19.69 -12.70 -13.17
CA GLU A 275 20.41 -12.44 -14.41
C GLU A 275 21.05 -11.04 -14.44
N ARG A 276 20.31 -10.00 -14.00
CA ARG A 276 20.86 -8.63 -13.88
C ARG A 276 22.03 -8.54 -12.91
N LEU A 277 21.97 -9.27 -11.79
CA LEU A 277 23.07 -9.29 -10.81
C LEU A 277 24.26 -10.10 -11.32
N ARG A 278 24.03 -11.20 -12.04
CA ARG A 278 25.07 -11.98 -12.74
C ARG A 278 25.82 -11.12 -13.74
N ARG A 279 25.10 -10.39 -14.60
CA ARG A 279 25.69 -9.43 -15.56
C ARG A 279 26.52 -8.33 -14.88
N LYS A 280 26.21 -7.99 -13.63
CA LYS A 280 26.95 -7.01 -12.82
C LYS A 280 28.07 -7.63 -11.98
N GLY A 281 28.33 -8.93 -12.09
CA GLY A 281 29.34 -9.64 -11.30
C GLY A 281 29.04 -9.65 -9.79
N LYS A 282 27.76 -9.49 -9.40
CA LYS A 282 27.32 -9.39 -7.99
C LYS A 282 26.75 -10.68 -7.41
N LEU A 283 26.71 -11.77 -8.18
CA LEU A 283 26.30 -13.09 -7.68
C LEU A 283 27.53 -13.99 -7.52
N VAL A 284 27.55 -14.76 -6.45
CA VAL A 284 28.48 -15.86 -6.22
C VAL A 284 27.65 -17.14 -6.16
N GLU A 285 28.13 -18.19 -6.81
CA GLU A 285 27.57 -19.53 -6.65
C GLU A 285 27.98 -20.05 -5.27
N GLU A 286 27.00 -20.29 -4.41
CA GLU A 286 27.20 -20.84 -3.08
C GLU A 286 26.47 -22.20 -3.02
N THR A 287 27.25 -23.27 -2.88
CA THR A 287 26.71 -24.62 -2.75
C THR A 287 26.13 -24.78 -1.36
N THR A 288 24.83 -25.08 -1.28
CA THR A 288 24.17 -25.35 -0.01
C THR A 288 24.64 -26.68 0.57
N VAL A 289 24.44 -26.86 1.87
CA VAL A 289 24.76 -28.11 2.61
C VAL A 289 24.02 -29.34 2.02
N ALA A 290 22.96 -29.13 1.25
CA ALA A 290 22.21 -30.18 0.55
C ALA A 290 22.73 -30.52 -0.85
N GLY A 291 23.83 -29.90 -1.30
CA GLY A 291 24.40 -30.11 -2.65
C GLY A 291 23.77 -29.26 -3.74
N ASP A 292 22.70 -28.52 -3.45
CA ASP A 292 22.09 -27.59 -4.40
C ASP A 292 22.92 -26.32 -4.53
N VAL A 293 23.34 -25.97 -5.75
CA VAL A 293 24.00 -24.70 -6.05
C VAL A 293 22.96 -23.57 -6.00
N THR A 294 23.13 -22.63 -5.07
CA THR A 294 22.28 -21.45 -4.95
C THR A 294 23.07 -20.18 -5.25
N LEU A 295 22.47 -19.25 -5.99
CA LEU A 295 23.11 -17.98 -6.31
C LEU A 295 22.88 -17.00 -5.17
N VAL A 296 23.96 -16.60 -4.48
CA VAL A 296 23.90 -15.67 -3.36
C VAL A 296 24.52 -14.33 -3.77
N GLU A 297 23.86 -13.23 -3.37
CA GLU A 297 24.37 -11.88 -3.63
C GLU A 297 25.67 -11.66 -2.85
N LYS A 298 26.73 -11.24 -3.55
CA LYS A 298 28.03 -10.89 -2.96
C LYS A 298 27.80 -9.78 -1.94
N LYS A 299 27.73 -10.15 -0.65
CA LYS A 299 27.60 -9.16 0.43
C LYS A 299 28.75 -8.17 0.28
N ALA A 300 28.43 -6.89 0.15
CA ALA A 300 29.44 -5.85 0.24
C ALA A 300 30.13 -6.04 1.59
N VAL A 301 31.44 -6.34 1.55
CA VAL A 301 32.26 -6.38 2.76
C VAL A 301 32.09 -5.02 3.41
N GLN A 302 31.35 -4.98 4.52
CA GLN A 302 31.18 -3.76 5.28
C GLN A 302 32.59 -3.42 5.78
N ARG A 303 33.22 -2.42 5.15
CA ARG A 303 34.55 -1.96 5.55
C ARG A 303 34.43 -1.58 7.02
N THR A 304 34.96 -2.44 7.89
CA THR A 304 35.09 -2.15 9.30
C THR A 304 35.96 -0.90 9.37
N GLN A 305 35.33 0.25 9.63
CA GLN A 305 36.10 1.46 9.89
C GLN A 305 37.01 1.14 11.08
N PRO A 306 38.34 1.28 10.94
CA PRO A 306 39.23 1.07 12.06
C PRO A 306 38.80 2.04 13.16
N VAL A 307 38.34 1.48 14.27
CA VAL A 307 38.01 2.26 15.47
C VAL A 307 39.30 2.90 15.95
N SER A 308 39.32 4.22 16.18
CA SER A 308 40.52 4.89 16.69
C SER A 308 40.96 4.23 18.01
N LYS A 309 42.28 4.19 18.27
CA LYS A 309 42.87 3.56 19.47
C LYS A 309 42.22 4.04 20.78
N ASN A 310 41.70 5.26 20.82
CA ASN A 310 41.01 5.82 21.98
C ASN A 310 39.63 5.19 22.21
N ARG A 311 38.92 4.78 21.14
CA ARG A 311 37.60 4.15 21.22
C ARG A 311 37.68 2.65 21.54
N SER A 312 38.75 1.97 21.11
CA SER A 312 38.98 0.56 21.47
C SER A 312 39.35 0.39 22.95
N LYS A 313 40.19 1.27 23.51
CA LYS A 313 40.50 1.29 24.95
C LYS A 313 39.26 1.51 25.82
N LYS A 314 38.32 2.36 25.38
CA LYS A 314 37.08 2.66 26.12
C LYS A 314 36.07 1.51 26.12
N GLN A 315 36.11 0.62 25.12
CA GLN A 315 35.29 -0.60 25.09
C GLN A 315 35.92 -1.76 25.86
N ALA A 316 37.25 -1.84 25.92
CA ALA A 316 37.96 -2.87 26.68
C ALA A 316 37.82 -2.70 28.21
N GLY A 317 37.63 -1.47 28.71
CA GLY A 317 37.43 -1.19 30.14
C GLY A 317 35.98 -1.35 30.65
N LYS A 318 35.08 -1.95 29.86
CA LYS A 318 33.67 -2.19 30.22
C LYS A 318 33.28 -3.67 30.31
N LYS A 319 34.27 -4.57 30.43
CA LYS A 319 34.05 -5.95 30.85
C LYS A 319 34.39 -6.10 32.32
#